data_AF-F0GGC0-F1
#
_entry.id   AF-F0GGC0-F1
#
_cell.length_a   1.000
_cell.length_b   1.000
_cell.length_c   1.000
_cell.angle_alpha   90.00
_cell.angle_beta   90.00
_cell.angle_gamma   90.00
#
_symmetry.space_group_name_H-M   'P 1'
#
loop_
_entity.id
_entity.type
_entity.pdbx_description
1 polymer ?
#
loop_
_entity_poly.entity_id
_entity_poly.type
_entity_poly.pdbx_seq_one_letter_code
_entity_poly.pdbx_strand_id
1 'polypeptide(L)'
;DLDAAKVRNHPMLSHFDYLFTNFSTAASYSGPAAIRVLRASCGQEAHADLYKPAPQQCYLFAQLASAGYTVQSLLNHDGHFDNFLQVVHDNIGVPDAPMVSNDAAPVAMHAFDGSAIKDDYATLSNWYAQRASVPGPVALYYNTISLHDGNRVSGSSLTSIDSYPQRATRLMSDFDRLADLIAQSGRRAVIVFVPEHGAALRGDKNQVAGLREIPTPRIVHGPVGVRLGGFAGNHGTTTVIDQPTSFLALAQLLSNLVSNSPFKPGATLAQYAADLPRTRMVGENEGTVTMQTAAGYAVKTPDGVWIDEQ
;
A
#
# COMPACT_ATOMS: atom_id res chain seq x y z
N ASP A 1 6.32 -7.90 10.29
CA ASP A 1 5.21 -8.87 10.49
C ASP A 1 5.32 -10.16 9.71
N LEU A 2 5.66 -10.15 8.42
CA LEU A 2 5.76 -11.39 7.61
C LEU A 2 6.69 -12.45 8.23
N ASP A 3 7.82 -12.05 8.83
CA ASP A 3 8.70 -12.96 9.57
C ASP A 3 8.03 -13.56 10.81
N ALA A 4 7.34 -12.72 11.60
CA ALA A 4 6.66 -13.15 12.84
C ALA A 4 5.52 -14.13 12.52
N ALA A 5 4.80 -13.87 11.44
CA ALA A 5 3.73 -14.72 10.93
C ALA A 5 4.24 -15.92 10.11
N LYS A 6 5.56 -16.03 9.86
CA LYS A 6 6.19 -17.08 9.06
C LYS A 6 5.65 -17.22 7.63
N VAL A 7 5.29 -16.09 7.00
CA VAL A 7 4.71 -16.04 5.65
C VAL A 7 5.62 -15.37 4.61
N ARG A 8 6.91 -15.17 4.92
CA ARG A 8 7.89 -14.52 4.02
C ARG A 8 8.19 -15.31 2.75
N ASN A 9 7.89 -16.60 2.72
CA ASN A 9 8.08 -17.46 1.56
C ASN A 9 6.78 -17.68 0.77
N HIS A 10 5.76 -16.84 0.98
CA HIS A 10 4.51 -16.95 0.23
C HIS A 10 4.76 -16.71 -1.27
N PRO A 11 4.20 -17.53 -2.19
CA PRO A 11 4.48 -17.45 -3.62
C PRO A 11 4.30 -16.06 -4.25
N MET A 12 3.24 -15.33 -3.88
CA MET A 12 3.00 -13.94 -4.33
C MET A 12 4.24 -13.05 -4.30
N LEU A 13 5.08 -13.14 -3.26
CA LEU A 13 6.28 -12.30 -3.12
C LEU A 13 7.35 -12.59 -4.19
N SER A 14 7.36 -13.81 -4.74
CA SER A 14 8.24 -14.22 -5.84
C SER A 14 7.70 -13.87 -7.23
N HIS A 15 6.44 -13.44 -7.33
CA HIS A 15 5.79 -13.09 -8.59
C HIS A 15 5.93 -11.59 -8.94
N PHE A 16 6.63 -10.80 -8.13
CA PHE A 16 6.85 -9.39 -8.43
C PHE A 16 7.92 -9.20 -9.51
N ASP A 17 7.67 -8.25 -10.40
CA ASP A 17 8.65 -7.76 -11.37
C ASP A 17 9.62 -6.76 -10.73
N TYR A 18 9.14 -5.99 -9.75
CA TYR A 18 9.93 -5.05 -8.96
C TYR A 18 9.64 -5.24 -7.48
N LEU A 19 10.69 -5.34 -6.67
CA LEU A 19 10.57 -5.50 -5.22
C LEU A 19 11.43 -4.45 -4.51
N PHE A 20 10.78 -3.54 -3.80
CA PHE A 20 11.46 -2.60 -2.91
C PHE A 20 11.67 -3.28 -1.56
N THR A 21 12.94 -3.49 -1.20
CA THR A 21 13.31 -4.18 0.05
C THR A 21 13.72 -3.23 1.16
N ASN A 22 13.89 -1.94 0.84
CA ASN A 22 14.24 -0.85 1.77
C ASN A 22 13.31 0.35 1.56
N PHE A 23 12.01 0.13 1.77
CA PHE A 23 10.96 1.12 1.54
C PHE A 23 10.40 1.62 2.87
N SER A 24 10.36 2.95 3.05
CA SER A 24 9.69 3.59 4.17
C SER A 24 8.26 3.99 3.82
N THR A 25 7.30 3.54 4.62
CA THR A 25 5.90 3.99 4.55
C THR A 25 5.65 5.32 5.28
N ALA A 26 6.68 5.85 5.96
CA ALA A 26 6.77 7.17 6.56
C ALA A 26 5.70 7.55 7.62
N ALA A 27 4.77 6.66 7.96
CA ALA A 27 3.80 6.84 9.04
C ALA A 27 3.40 5.48 9.60
N SER A 28 2.98 5.44 10.87
CA SER A 28 2.40 4.24 11.48
C SER A 28 0.93 4.44 11.85
N TYR A 29 0.24 5.38 11.21
CA TYR A 29 -1.22 5.54 11.24
C TYR A 29 -1.79 5.44 9.82
N SER A 30 -3.00 4.88 9.70
CA SER A 30 -3.61 4.55 8.40
C SER A 30 -3.96 5.79 7.58
N GLY A 31 -4.60 6.80 8.18
CA GLY A 31 -4.93 8.06 7.50
C GLY A 31 -3.69 8.74 6.88
N PRO A 32 -2.66 9.08 7.68
CA PRO A 32 -1.40 9.61 7.16
C PRO A 32 -0.75 8.74 6.08
N ALA A 33 -0.71 7.41 6.27
CA ALA A 33 -0.14 6.50 5.27
C ALA A 33 -0.89 6.55 3.93
N ALA A 34 -2.23 6.59 3.96
CA ALA A 34 -3.05 6.75 2.77
C ALA A 34 -2.79 8.09 2.06
N ILE A 35 -2.74 9.20 2.80
CA ILE A 35 -2.41 10.53 2.24
C ILE A 35 -1.05 10.48 1.53
N ARG A 36 -0.03 9.89 2.15
CA ARG A 36 1.33 9.82 1.59
C ARG A 36 1.39 9.01 0.28
N VAL A 37 0.64 7.92 0.16
CA VAL A 37 0.51 7.19 -1.11
C VAL A 37 -0.23 8.03 -2.16
N LEU A 38 -1.33 8.67 -1.76
CA LEU A 38 -2.15 9.47 -2.66
C LEU A 38 -1.41 10.72 -3.15
N ARG A 39 -0.49 11.27 -2.35
CA ARG A 39 0.39 12.41 -2.66
C ARG A 39 1.80 12.02 -3.10
N ALA A 40 1.99 10.80 -3.56
CA ALA A 40 3.31 10.21 -3.84
C ALA A 40 4.13 10.93 -4.93
N SER A 41 3.55 11.83 -5.72
CA SER A 41 4.25 12.48 -6.84
C SER A 41 5.15 13.66 -6.40
N CYS A 42 5.20 13.95 -5.10
CA CYS A 42 6.08 14.94 -4.49
C CYS A 42 6.95 14.32 -3.38
N GLY A 43 7.93 15.09 -2.91
CA GLY A 43 8.76 14.69 -1.77
C GLY A 43 7.95 14.54 -0.48
N GLN A 44 8.50 13.79 0.48
CA GLN A 44 7.85 13.51 1.75
C GLN A 44 7.54 14.80 2.54
N GLU A 45 6.27 15.00 2.88
CA GLU A 45 5.79 16.10 3.72
C GLU A 45 5.93 15.80 5.22
N ALA A 46 6.07 16.84 6.05
CA ALA A 46 5.92 16.70 7.50
C ALA A 46 4.48 16.29 7.85
N HIS A 47 4.27 15.61 8.98
CA HIS A 47 2.93 15.11 9.36
C HIS A 47 1.86 16.21 9.37
N ALA A 48 2.16 17.38 9.93
CA ALA A 48 1.22 18.50 9.99
C ALA A 48 0.83 19.08 8.61
N ASP A 49 1.67 18.89 7.58
CA ASP A 49 1.41 19.39 6.23
C ASP A 49 0.52 18.44 5.43
N LEU A 50 0.39 17.17 5.83
CA LEU A 50 -0.54 16.21 5.21
C LEU A 50 -2.00 16.67 5.26
N TYR A 51 -2.35 17.50 6.26
CA TYR A 51 -3.69 18.03 6.47
C TYR A 51 -3.89 19.43 5.87
N LYS A 52 -2.90 19.92 5.12
CA LYS A 52 -3.00 21.15 4.33
C LYS A 52 -3.22 20.80 2.85
N PRO A 53 -3.76 21.73 2.04
CA PRO A 53 -3.82 21.54 0.60
C PRO A 53 -2.42 21.34 0.01
N ALA A 54 -2.28 20.35 -0.88
CA ALA A 54 -1.06 20.15 -1.66
C ALA A 54 -1.25 20.67 -3.10
N PRO A 55 -0.15 21.00 -3.81
CA PRO A 55 -0.22 21.29 -5.23
C PRO A 55 -0.77 20.11 -6.05
N GLN A 56 -1.52 20.40 -7.12
CA GLN A 56 -2.21 19.38 -7.93
C GLN A 56 -1.26 18.30 -8.48
N GLN A 57 -0.02 18.67 -8.78
CA GLN A 57 1.00 17.74 -9.27
C GLN A 57 1.46 16.69 -8.26
N CYS A 58 1.20 16.89 -6.97
CA CYS A 58 1.58 15.93 -5.93
C CYS A 58 0.62 14.74 -5.86
N TYR A 59 -0.63 14.91 -6.26
CA TYR A 59 -1.63 13.84 -6.23
C TYR A 59 -1.38 12.82 -7.36
N LEU A 60 -0.98 11.61 -6.99
CA LEU A 60 -0.63 10.53 -7.91
C LEU A 60 -1.79 10.20 -8.87
N PHE A 61 -3.01 10.10 -8.35
CA PHE A 61 -4.18 9.78 -9.15
C PHE A 61 -4.60 10.93 -10.07
N ALA A 62 -4.34 12.20 -9.68
CA ALA A 62 -4.50 13.33 -10.59
C ALA A 62 -3.52 13.28 -11.77
N GLN A 63 -2.27 12.86 -11.52
CA GLN A 63 -1.29 12.65 -12.60
C GLN A 63 -1.69 11.51 -13.53
N LEU A 64 -2.20 10.39 -12.98
CA LEU A 64 -2.74 9.29 -13.78
C LEU A 64 -3.97 9.71 -14.59
N ALA A 65 -4.88 10.50 -14.01
CA ALA A 65 -6.02 11.05 -14.73
C ALA A 65 -5.58 11.95 -15.89
N SER A 66 -4.57 12.79 -15.67
CA SER A 66 -3.97 13.64 -16.72
C SER A 66 -3.31 12.81 -17.84
N ALA A 67 -2.86 11.59 -17.55
CA ALA A 67 -2.37 10.62 -18.52
C ALA A 67 -3.50 9.79 -19.20
N GLY A 68 -4.77 10.09 -18.92
CA GLY A 68 -5.93 9.47 -19.58
C GLY A 68 -6.56 8.29 -18.83
N TYR A 69 -6.20 8.06 -17.57
CA TYR A 69 -6.79 6.99 -16.75
C TYR A 69 -8.10 7.46 -16.10
N THR A 70 -9.16 6.66 -16.20
CA THR A 70 -10.32 6.86 -15.34
C THR A 70 -9.95 6.46 -13.92
N VAL A 71 -10.06 7.39 -12.97
CA VAL A 71 -9.76 7.14 -11.56
C VAL A 71 -10.97 6.58 -10.84
N GLN A 72 -10.74 5.61 -9.97
CA GLN A 72 -11.75 5.01 -9.10
C GLN A 72 -11.12 4.71 -7.73
N SER A 73 -11.96 4.67 -6.70
CA SER A 73 -11.57 4.19 -5.37
C SER A 73 -12.47 3.03 -4.95
N LEU A 74 -11.94 2.10 -4.17
CA LEU A 74 -12.66 0.95 -3.64
C LEU A 74 -12.06 0.59 -2.28
N LEU A 75 -12.92 0.25 -1.33
CA LEU A 75 -12.52 -0.22 -0.01
C LEU A 75 -13.13 -1.61 0.23
N ASN A 76 -12.49 -2.48 1.00
CA ASN A 76 -13.15 -3.69 1.50
C ASN A 76 -13.88 -3.49 2.84
N HIS A 77 -13.93 -2.26 3.32
CA HIS A 77 -14.62 -1.82 4.52
C HIS A 77 -15.45 -0.58 4.18
N ASP A 78 -16.15 0.00 5.14
CA ASP A 78 -17.01 1.18 4.93
C ASP A 78 -16.27 2.53 5.07
N GLY A 79 -15.01 2.50 5.51
CA GLY A 79 -14.17 3.69 5.67
C GLY A 79 -14.62 4.69 6.75
N HIS A 80 -15.58 4.33 7.62
CA HIS A 80 -16.15 5.29 8.58
C HIS A 80 -15.21 5.61 9.74
N PHE A 81 -14.44 4.62 10.19
CA PHE A 81 -13.51 4.80 11.31
C PHE A 81 -12.48 5.88 10.98
N ASP A 82 -12.29 6.79 11.93
CA ASP A 82 -11.40 7.97 11.81
C ASP A 82 -11.61 8.79 10.53
N ASN A 83 -12.83 8.76 9.98
CA ASN A 83 -13.21 9.45 8.77
C ASN A 83 -12.34 9.10 7.54
N PHE A 84 -11.85 7.86 7.47
CA PHE A 84 -10.91 7.41 6.44
C PHE A 84 -11.46 7.59 5.00
N LEU A 85 -12.76 7.40 4.81
CA LEU A 85 -13.40 7.63 3.51
C LEU A 85 -13.19 9.06 3.01
N GLN A 86 -13.33 10.04 3.90
CA GLN A 86 -13.10 11.45 3.59
C GLN A 86 -11.62 11.72 3.33
N VAL A 87 -10.71 11.08 4.07
CA VAL A 87 -9.26 11.17 3.81
C VAL A 87 -8.93 10.75 2.38
N VAL A 88 -9.50 9.64 1.91
CA VAL A 88 -9.31 9.18 0.52
C VAL A 88 -9.92 10.18 -0.46
N HIS A 89 -11.16 10.60 -0.23
CA HIS A 89 -11.87 11.57 -1.09
C HIS A 89 -11.07 12.87 -1.27
N ASP A 90 -10.57 13.45 -0.17
CA ASP A 90 -9.88 14.74 -0.19
C ASP A 90 -8.47 14.66 -0.80
N ASN A 91 -7.90 13.45 -0.87
CA ASN A 91 -6.53 13.23 -1.34
C ASN A 91 -6.45 12.44 -2.65
N ILE A 92 -7.55 11.98 -3.23
CA ILE A 92 -7.51 11.32 -4.54
C ILE A 92 -7.12 12.31 -5.66
N GLY A 93 -7.33 13.61 -5.44
CA GLY A 93 -6.91 14.69 -6.34
C GLY A 93 -7.69 14.77 -7.66
N VAL A 94 -8.76 13.99 -7.81
CA VAL A 94 -9.62 14.00 -9.00
C VAL A 94 -11.06 14.25 -8.55
N PRO A 95 -11.63 15.43 -8.89
CA PRO A 95 -13.03 15.72 -8.58
C PRO A 95 -13.96 14.64 -9.12
N ASP A 96 -14.97 14.29 -8.32
CA ASP A 96 -16.02 13.33 -8.68
C ASP A 96 -15.54 11.91 -9.00
N ALA A 97 -14.28 11.55 -8.65
CA ALA A 97 -13.80 10.18 -8.77
C ALA A 97 -14.69 9.25 -7.91
N PRO A 98 -15.31 8.21 -8.51
CA PRO A 98 -16.29 7.41 -7.79
C PRO A 98 -15.64 6.51 -6.74
N MET A 99 -16.27 6.46 -5.57
CA MET A 99 -16.10 5.37 -4.62
C MET A 99 -17.00 4.20 -5.05
N VAL A 100 -16.39 3.13 -5.55
CA VAL A 100 -17.10 1.93 -6.01
C VAL A 100 -17.63 1.16 -4.80
N SER A 101 -18.89 0.72 -4.87
CA SER A 101 -19.50 -0.09 -3.80
C SER A 101 -18.88 -1.49 -3.72
N ASN A 102 -18.74 -1.98 -2.50
CA ASN A 102 -18.31 -3.34 -2.17
C ASN A 102 -19.48 -4.24 -1.71
N ASP A 103 -20.73 -3.79 -1.83
CA ASP A 103 -21.90 -4.44 -1.23
C ASP A 103 -22.10 -5.89 -1.70
N ALA A 104 -21.80 -6.14 -2.97
CA ALA A 104 -21.92 -7.46 -3.60
C ALA A 104 -20.91 -8.49 -3.08
N ALA A 105 -19.85 -8.05 -2.38
CA ALA A 105 -18.88 -8.97 -1.80
C ALA A 105 -19.39 -9.54 -0.46
N PRO A 106 -19.12 -10.82 -0.16
CA PRO A 106 -19.46 -11.42 1.13
C PRO A 106 -18.58 -10.83 2.25
N VAL A 107 -19.12 -10.83 3.47
CA VAL A 107 -18.37 -10.45 4.68
C VAL A 107 -17.42 -11.58 5.07
N ALA A 108 -16.12 -11.29 5.11
CA ALA A 108 -15.08 -12.24 5.51
C ALA A 108 -14.69 -12.08 6.98
N MET A 109 -14.72 -10.86 7.50
CA MET A 109 -14.30 -10.52 8.86
C MET A 109 -15.15 -9.38 9.41
N HIS A 110 -15.04 -9.12 10.71
CA HIS A 110 -15.52 -7.89 11.33
C HIS A 110 -14.33 -7.13 11.90
N ALA A 111 -14.31 -5.81 11.74
CA ALA A 111 -13.30 -4.93 12.31
C ALA A 111 -13.42 -4.85 13.84
N PHE A 112 -12.48 -4.17 14.48
CA PHE A 112 -12.47 -3.98 15.93
C PHE A 112 -13.69 -3.20 16.47
N ASP A 113 -14.30 -2.36 15.63
CA ASP A 113 -15.53 -1.62 15.93
C ASP A 113 -16.82 -2.39 15.57
N GLY A 114 -16.68 -3.61 15.05
CA GLY A 114 -17.80 -4.48 14.64
C GLY A 114 -18.31 -4.25 13.22
N SER A 115 -17.78 -3.27 12.48
CA SER A 115 -18.12 -3.07 11.07
C SER A 115 -17.68 -4.25 10.19
N ALA A 116 -18.37 -4.43 9.05
CA ALA A 116 -18.10 -5.54 8.16
C ALA A 116 -16.86 -5.29 7.29
N ILE A 117 -16.00 -6.30 7.18
CA ILE A 117 -14.87 -6.35 6.25
C ILE A 117 -15.18 -7.41 5.20
N LYS A 118 -15.22 -6.98 3.95
CA LYS A 118 -15.52 -7.77 2.75
C LYS A 118 -14.31 -8.62 2.34
N ASP A 119 -14.61 -9.76 1.73
CA ASP A 119 -13.60 -10.64 1.12
C ASP A 119 -12.83 -9.90 0.01
N ASP A 120 -11.49 -9.87 0.09
CA ASP A 120 -10.65 -9.09 -0.83
C ASP A 120 -10.80 -9.55 -2.28
N TYR A 121 -10.68 -10.86 -2.55
CA TYR A 121 -10.80 -11.37 -3.91
C TYR A 121 -12.20 -11.13 -4.49
N ALA A 122 -13.26 -11.40 -3.73
CA ALA A 122 -14.62 -11.15 -4.20
C ALA A 122 -14.85 -9.65 -4.48
N THR A 123 -14.36 -8.77 -3.60
CA THR A 123 -14.45 -7.31 -3.78
C THR A 123 -13.75 -6.86 -5.08
N LEU A 124 -12.50 -7.28 -5.27
CA LEU A 124 -11.70 -6.92 -6.44
C LEU A 124 -12.20 -7.57 -7.74
N SER A 125 -12.64 -8.84 -7.71
CA SER A 125 -13.17 -9.52 -8.89
C SER A 125 -14.54 -8.98 -9.32
N ASN A 126 -15.40 -8.62 -8.36
CA ASN A 126 -16.66 -7.93 -8.65
C ASN A 126 -16.41 -6.57 -9.31
N TRP A 127 -15.49 -5.76 -8.76
CA TRP A 127 -15.04 -4.53 -9.40
C TRP A 127 -14.49 -4.79 -10.80
N TYR A 128 -13.66 -5.81 -10.97
CA TYR A 128 -13.04 -6.12 -12.25
C TYR A 128 -14.07 -6.48 -13.33
N ALA A 129 -15.13 -7.22 -12.96
CA ALA A 129 -16.25 -7.52 -13.85
C ALA A 129 -16.99 -6.24 -14.28
N GLN A 130 -17.27 -5.33 -13.35
CA GLN A 130 -17.90 -4.05 -13.65
C GLN A 130 -17.00 -3.15 -14.49
N ARG A 131 -15.68 -3.21 -14.27
CA ARG A 131 -14.71 -2.40 -15.00
C ARG A 131 -14.73 -2.63 -16.51
N ALA A 132 -15.17 -3.79 -16.98
CA ALA A 132 -15.33 -4.05 -18.40
C ALA A 132 -16.26 -3.04 -19.11
N SER A 133 -17.18 -2.41 -18.37
CA SER A 133 -18.07 -1.36 -18.88
C SER A 133 -17.44 0.03 -18.98
N VAL A 134 -16.26 0.25 -18.36
CA VAL A 134 -15.60 1.55 -18.34
C VAL A 134 -14.53 1.60 -19.44
N PRO A 135 -14.65 2.55 -20.40
CA PRO A 135 -13.72 2.64 -21.52
C PRO A 135 -12.31 3.05 -21.08
N GLY A 136 -11.31 2.73 -21.89
CA GLY A 136 -9.93 3.16 -21.68
C GLY A 136 -9.21 2.46 -20.52
N PRO A 137 -8.10 3.05 -20.00
CA PRO A 137 -7.39 2.56 -18.83
C PRO A 137 -8.02 3.03 -17.49
N VAL A 138 -7.75 2.31 -16.41
CA VAL A 138 -8.20 2.62 -15.02
C VAL A 138 -7.01 2.82 -14.14
N ALA A 139 -7.11 3.78 -13.23
CA ALA A 139 -6.32 3.79 -12.02
C ALA A 139 -7.27 3.53 -10.84
N LEU A 140 -7.12 2.38 -10.18
CA LEU A 140 -7.88 2.03 -8.98
C LEU A 140 -7.03 2.27 -7.74
N TYR A 141 -7.52 3.08 -6.80
CA TYR A 141 -7.06 3.05 -5.42
C TYR A 141 -7.89 2.01 -4.66
N TYR A 142 -7.25 0.93 -4.21
CA TYR A 142 -7.89 -0.07 -3.37
C TYR A 142 -7.27 -0.07 -1.98
N ASN A 143 -8.09 0.11 -0.94
CA ASN A 143 -7.66 -0.05 0.43
C ASN A 143 -8.32 -1.27 1.07
N THR A 144 -7.53 -2.00 1.85
CA THR A 144 -7.99 -3.14 2.62
C THR A 144 -7.42 -3.12 4.03
N ILE A 145 -8.31 -3.30 4.99
CA ILE A 145 -7.94 -3.41 6.41
C ILE A 145 -7.86 -4.87 6.87
N SER A 146 -7.77 -5.83 5.94
CA SER A 146 -7.81 -7.27 6.24
C SER A 146 -6.75 -7.74 7.24
N LEU A 147 -5.64 -7.02 7.38
CA LEU A 147 -4.55 -7.33 8.33
C LEU A 147 -4.55 -6.46 9.59
N HIS A 148 -5.52 -5.56 9.75
CA HIS A 148 -5.62 -4.70 10.93
C HIS A 148 -5.78 -5.53 12.21
N ASP A 149 -5.23 -5.04 13.32
CA ASP A 149 -5.41 -5.65 14.63
C ASP A 149 -6.87 -5.47 15.11
N GLY A 150 -7.32 -6.35 16.00
CA GLY A 150 -8.69 -6.41 16.49
C GLY A 150 -9.71 -6.99 15.50
N ASN A 151 -9.36 -7.19 14.23
CA ASN A 151 -10.21 -7.91 13.28
C ASN A 151 -10.50 -9.33 13.76
N ARG A 152 -11.74 -9.78 13.56
CA ARG A 152 -12.21 -11.13 13.88
C ARG A 152 -12.67 -11.85 12.62
N VAL A 153 -12.09 -13.01 12.35
CA VAL A 153 -12.47 -13.85 11.22
C VAL A 153 -13.85 -14.46 11.46
N SER A 154 -14.76 -14.31 10.51
CA SER A 154 -16.13 -14.84 10.62
C SER A 154 -16.10 -16.35 10.85
N GLY A 155 -16.78 -16.82 11.91
CA GLY A 155 -16.83 -18.24 12.27
C GLY A 155 -15.56 -18.81 12.91
N SER A 156 -14.56 -17.98 13.21
CA SER A 156 -13.33 -18.38 13.90
C SER A 156 -13.35 -17.97 15.37
N SER A 157 -12.76 -18.80 16.25
CA SER A 157 -12.50 -18.47 17.66
C SER A 157 -11.10 -17.89 17.89
N LEU A 158 -10.28 -17.77 16.85
CA LEU A 158 -8.93 -17.23 16.95
C LEU A 158 -8.94 -15.75 17.34
N THR A 159 -7.95 -15.34 18.11
CA THR A 159 -7.68 -13.92 18.36
C THR A 159 -7.20 -13.22 17.08
N SER A 160 -7.17 -11.88 17.07
CA SER A 160 -6.67 -11.14 15.90
C SER A 160 -5.19 -11.46 15.61
N ILE A 161 -4.38 -11.59 16.66
CA ILE A 161 -2.96 -11.96 16.56
C ILE A 161 -2.81 -13.39 16.04
N ASP A 162 -3.53 -14.36 16.62
CA ASP A 162 -3.41 -15.78 16.23
C ASP A 162 -3.93 -16.04 14.81
N SER A 163 -4.91 -15.26 14.36
CA SER A 163 -5.43 -15.35 12.99
C SER A 163 -4.58 -14.60 11.96
N TYR A 164 -3.62 -13.76 12.37
CA TYR A 164 -2.83 -12.95 11.43
C TYR A 164 -2.14 -13.79 10.34
N PRO A 165 -1.46 -14.92 10.61
CA PRO A 165 -0.83 -15.72 9.56
C PRO A 165 -1.83 -16.22 8.51
N GLN A 166 -3.03 -16.62 8.94
CA GLN A 166 -4.11 -17.04 8.04
C GLN A 166 -4.60 -15.86 7.19
N ARG A 167 -4.84 -14.70 7.81
CA ARG A 167 -5.30 -13.50 7.10
C ARG A 167 -4.28 -12.99 6.09
N ALA A 168 -2.99 -12.97 6.47
CA ALA A 168 -1.89 -12.58 5.58
C ALA A 168 -1.74 -13.53 4.40
N THR A 169 -1.78 -14.85 4.64
CA THR A 169 -1.74 -15.86 3.58
C THR A 169 -2.92 -15.70 2.62
N ARG A 170 -4.12 -15.49 3.17
CA ARG A 170 -5.33 -15.29 2.37
C ARG A 170 -5.24 -14.04 1.50
N LEU A 171 -4.85 -12.90 2.07
CA LEU A 171 -4.71 -11.64 1.33
C LEU A 171 -3.71 -11.78 0.17
N MET A 172 -2.54 -12.36 0.43
CA MET A 172 -1.52 -12.55 -0.61
C MET A 172 -2.01 -13.52 -1.71
N SER A 173 -2.72 -14.58 -1.34
CA SER A 173 -3.34 -15.49 -2.31
C SER A 173 -4.43 -14.81 -3.13
N ASP A 174 -5.24 -13.94 -2.53
CA ASP A 174 -6.31 -13.23 -3.21
C ASP A 174 -5.77 -12.20 -4.23
N PHE A 175 -4.63 -11.55 -3.94
CA PHE A 175 -3.92 -10.70 -4.91
C PHE A 175 -3.32 -11.50 -6.08
N ASP A 176 -2.72 -12.67 -5.82
CA ASP A 176 -2.25 -13.55 -6.89
C ASP A 176 -3.40 -13.98 -7.81
N ARG A 177 -4.54 -14.36 -7.22
CA ARG A 177 -5.75 -14.73 -7.97
C ARG A 177 -6.29 -13.58 -8.82
N LEU A 178 -6.26 -12.34 -8.32
CA LEU A 178 -6.62 -11.16 -9.12
C LEU A 178 -5.68 -10.98 -10.31
N ALA A 179 -4.37 -11.13 -10.09
CA ALA A 179 -3.38 -11.00 -11.16
C ALA A 179 -3.61 -12.06 -12.26
N ASP A 180 -3.92 -13.29 -11.87
CA ASP A 180 -4.24 -14.37 -12.79
C ASP A 180 -5.55 -14.12 -13.54
N LEU A 181 -6.60 -13.62 -12.87
CA LEU A 181 -7.86 -13.20 -13.49
C LEU A 181 -7.63 -12.14 -14.58
N ILE A 182 -6.81 -11.13 -14.28
CA ILE A 182 -6.46 -10.08 -15.25
C ILE A 182 -5.71 -10.68 -16.43
N ALA A 183 -4.69 -11.51 -16.20
CA ALA A 183 -3.91 -12.14 -17.26
C ALA A 183 -4.77 -13.02 -18.17
N GLN A 184 -5.66 -13.84 -17.59
CA GLN A 184 -6.58 -14.71 -18.33
C GLN A 184 -7.58 -13.95 -19.19
N SER A 185 -7.95 -12.73 -18.80
CA SER A 185 -8.83 -11.88 -19.61
C SER A 185 -8.15 -11.25 -20.83
N GLY A 186 -6.82 -11.40 -20.96
CA GLY A 186 -6.02 -10.75 -22.00
C GLY A 186 -5.80 -9.25 -21.79
N ARG A 187 -6.27 -8.68 -20.67
CA ARG A 187 -6.01 -7.28 -20.31
C ARG A 187 -4.64 -7.13 -19.66
N ARG A 188 -4.15 -5.90 -19.70
CA ARG A 188 -2.85 -5.49 -19.19
C ARG A 188 -3.04 -4.67 -17.93
N ALA A 189 -2.24 -4.92 -16.90
CA ALA A 189 -2.30 -4.15 -15.66
C ALA A 189 -0.93 -4.02 -15.02
N VAL A 190 -0.72 -2.92 -14.29
CA VAL A 190 0.33 -2.78 -13.29
C VAL A 190 -0.35 -2.90 -11.94
N ILE A 191 -0.01 -3.94 -11.17
CA ILE A 191 -0.56 -4.21 -9.84
C ILE A 191 0.51 -3.81 -8.84
N VAL A 192 0.18 -2.89 -7.95
CA VAL A 192 1.09 -2.35 -6.95
C VAL A 192 0.60 -2.76 -5.57
N PHE A 193 1.43 -3.46 -4.83
CA PHE A 193 1.18 -3.81 -3.43
C PHE A 193 2.00 -2.89 -2.53
N VAL A 194 1.31 -2.00 -1.80
CA VAL A 194 1.92 -1.05 -0.86
C VAL A 194 1.23 -1.17 0.51
N PRO A 195 1.92 -1.68 1.54
CA PRO A 195 1.42 -1.62 2.90
C PRO A 195 1.34 -0.17 3.39
N GLU A 196 0.33 0.16 4.19
CA GLU A 196 0.28 1.44 4.92
C GLU A 196 1.40 1.52 5.96
N HIS A 197 1.54 0.45 6.75
CA HIS A 197 2.51 0.27 7.82
C HIS A 197 2.44 -1.17 8.32
N GLY A 198 3.38 -1.57 9.18
CA GLY A 198 3.33 -2.81 9.93
C GLY A 198 2.19 -2.85 10.95
N ALA A 199 1.77 -4.05 11.32
CA ALA A 199 0.77 -4.33 12.34
C ALA A 199 1.37 -4.43 13.75
N ALA A 200 2.68 -4.21 13.89
CA ALA A 200 3.40 -4.31 15.17
C ALA A 200 3.19 -5.64 15.90
N LEU A 201 3.17 -6.78 15.16
CA LEU A 201 2.93 -8.11 15.76
C LEU A 201 3.92 -8.50 16.85
N ARG A 202 5.12 -7.91 16.79
CA ARG A 202 6.12 -8.01 17.86
C ARG A 202 6.35 -6.61 18.38
N GLY A 203 6.24 -6.44 19.69
CA GLY A 203 6.67 -5.23 20.37
C GLY A 203 8.18 -5.02 20.27
N ASP A 204 8.61 -3.87 20.76
CA ASP A 204 10.00 -3.51 20.97
C ASP A 204 10.20 -2.98 22.41
N LYS A 205 11.34 -2.36 22.70
CA LYS A 205 11.67 -1.88 24.04
C LYS A 205 10.72 -0.76 24.50
N ASN A 206 10.14 -0.01 23.58
CA ASN A 206 9.41 1.24 23.84
C ASN A 206 7.91 1.13 23.61
N GLN A 207 7.46 0.13 22.85
CA GLN A 207 6.05 -0.14 22.66
C GLN A 207 5.75 -1.64 22.61
N VAL A 208 4.68 -2.04 23.32
CA VAL A 208 4.19 -3.43 23.33
C VAL A 208 3.62 -3.83 21.97
N ALA A 209 3.46 -5.14 21.73
CA ALA A 209 2.85 -5.61 20.49
C ALA A 209 1.46 -4.99 20.26
N GLY A 210 1.15 -4.66 19.01
CA GLY A 210 -0.07 -3.96 18.59
C GLY A 210 -0.02 -2.43 18.74
N LEU A 211 0.86 -1.89 19.60
CA LEU A 211 1.02 -0.44 19.75
C LEU A 211 1.91 0.12 18.63
N ARG A 212 1.52 1.29 18.14
CA ARG A 212 2.02 1.89 16.89
C ARG A 212 2.08 3.42 16.95
N GLU A 213 2.16 3.96 18.17
CA GLU A 213 2.27 5.40 18.43
C GLU A 213 3.61 5.96 17.96
N ILE A 214 4.68 5.17 18.10
CA ILE A 214 6.01 5.53 17.62
C ILE A 214 6.21 4.84 16.27
N PRO A 215 6.43 5.58 15.16
CA PRO A 215 6.66 5.02 13.84
C PRO A 215 8.08 4.44 13.74
N THR A 216 8.37 3.37 14.49
CA THR A 216 9.72 2.76 14.55
C THR A 216 10.08 2.12 13.22
N PRO A 217 11.38 1.89 12.93
CA PRO A 217 11.79 1.22 11.70
C PRO A 217 11.10 -0.14 11.49
N ARG A 218 10.71 -0.84 12.57
CA ARG A 218 10.01 -2.14 12.47
C ARG A 218 8.58 -2.02 11.96
N ILE A 219 7.96 -0.86 12.08
CA ILE A 219 6.59 -0.59 11.67
C ILE A 219 6.56 0.12 10.32
N VAL A 220 7.42 1.11 10.09
CA VAL A 220 7.40 1.89 8.83
C VAL A 220 8.28 1.32 7.72
N HIS A 221 8.94 0.18 7.93
CA HIS A 221 9.66 -0.54 6.88
C HIS A 221 8.77 -1.65 6.30
N GLY A 222 8.21 -1.41 5.12
CA GLY A 222 7.26 -2.31 4.47
C GLY A 222 7.80 -2.89 3.15
N PRO A 223 7.50 -4.14 2.79
CA PRO A 223 7.77 -4.64 1.45
C PRO A 223 6.79 -4.02 0.45
N VAL A 224 7.31 -3.38 -0.60
CA VAL A 224 6.50 -2.88 -1.72
C VAL A 224 6.83 -3.68 -2.97
N GLY A 225 5.80 -4.19 -3.64
CA GLY A 225 5.95 -5.02 -4.83
C GLY A 225 5.13 -4.50 -6.00
N VAL A 226 5.67 -4.61 -7.21
CA VAL A 226 4.98 -4.28 -8.46
C VAL A 226 4.99 -5.50 -9.37
N ARG A 227 3.83 -5.91 -9.87
CA ARG A 227 3.64 -7.02 -10.82
C ARG A 227 2.89 -6.54 -12.06
N LEU A 228 3.32 -6.99 -13.22
CA LEU A 228 2.67 -6.77 -14.50
C LEU A 228 1.71 -7.93 -14.81
N GLY A 229 0.42 -7.64 -14.87
CA GLY A 229 -0.62 -8.55 -15.35
C GLY A 229 -0.73 -8.49 -16.88
N GLY A 230 -0.83 -9.65 -17.54
CA GLY A 230 -0.96 -9.72 -19.00
C GLY A 230 0.28 -9.28 -19.79
N PHE A 231 1.47 -9.34 -19.17
CA PHE A 231 2.74 -9.12 -19.86
C PHE A 231 3.14 -10.40 -20.61
N ALA A 232 3.29 -10.30 -21.94
CA ALA A 232 3.66 -11.43 -22.79
C ALA A 232 5.17 -11.59 -23.00
N GLY A 233 5.97 -10.62 -22.51
CA GLY A 233 7.42 -10.68 -22.58
C GLY A 233 8.02 -11.56 -21.49
N ASN A 234 9.34 -11.68 -21.49
CA ASN A 234 10.04 -12.37 -20.41
C ASN A 234 10.08 -11.46 -19.17
N HIS A 235 9.44 -11.91 -18.09
CA HIS A 235 9.50 -11.25 -16.78
C HIS A 235 10.94 -11.20 -16.24
N GLY A 236 11.78 -12.18 -16.58
CA GLY A 236 13.15 -12.28 -16.07
C GLY A 236 13.18 -12.53 -14.57
N THR A 237 14.28 -12.16 -13.93
CA THR A 237 14.38 -12.14 -12.46
C THR A 237 13.76 -10.86 -11.91
N THR A 238 13.13 -10.94 -10.74
CA THR A 238 12.64 -9.75 -10.00
C THR A 238 13.74 -8.70 -9.90
N THR A 239 13.42 -7.47 -10.32
CA THR A 239 14.29 -6.31 -10.14
C THR A 239 14.20 -5.87 -8.68
N VAL A 240 15.25 -6.11 -7.91
CA VAL A 240 15.31 -5.73 -6.50
C VAL A 240 15.81 -4.29 -6.37
N ILE A 241 15.06 -3.45 -5.65
CA ILE A 241 15.41 -2.08 -5.30
C ILE A 241 15.72 -2.04 -3.80
N ASP A 242 17.01 -2.03 -3.46
CA ASP A 242 17.54 -2.14 -2.10
C ASP A 242 18.03 -0.80 -1.50
N GLN A 243 18.19 0.22 -2.34
CA GLN A 243 18.45 1.58 -1.91
C GLN A 243 17.29 2.15 -1.08
N PRO A 244 17.55 3.10 -0.15
CA PRO A 244 16.50 3.73 0.65
C PRO A 244 15.48 4.45 -0.25
N THR A 245 14.22 4.05 -0.15
CA THR A 245 13.13 4.57 -0.97
C THR A 245 11.88 4.86 -0.14
N SER A 246 10.98 5.67 -0.70
CA SER A 246 9.61 5.87 -0.22
C SER A 246 8.73 6.17 -1.45
N PHE A 247 7.55 6.75 -1.23
CA PHE A 247 6.50 6.89 -2.24
C PHE A 247 6.93 7.60 -3.53
N LEU A 248 7.87 8.55 -3.48
CA LEU A 248 8.38 9.22 -4.68
C LEU A 248 9.09 8.27 -5.66
N ALA A 249 9.80 7.26 -5.14
CA ALA A 249 10.43 6.24 -5.98
C ALA A 249 9.39 5.35 -6.68
N LEU A 250 8.31 5.03 -5.97
CA LEU A 250 7.20 4.27 -6.53
C LEU A 250 6.45 5.10 -7.59
N ALA A 251 6.16 6.37 -7.32
CA ALA A 251 5.54 7.28 -8.29
C ALA A 251 6.42 7.46 -9.54
N GLN A 252 7.74 7.57 -9.38
CA GLN A 252 8.67 7.63 -10.51
C GLN A 252 8.67 6.33 -11.33
N LEU A 253 8.66 5.16 -10.68
CA LEU A 253 8.56 3.87 -11.38
C LEU A 253 7.25 3.79 -12.19
N LEU A 254 6.12 4.18 -11.59
CA LEU A 254 4.83 4.21 -12.28
C LEU A 254 4.84 5.20 -13.46
N SER A 255 5.42 6.38 -13.26
CA SER A 255 5.60 7.38 -14.33
C SER A 255 6.42 6.82 -15.50
N ASN A 256 7.50 6.09 -15.22
CA ASN A 256 8.31 5.42 -16.24
C ASN A 256 7.49 4.38 -17.02
N LEU A 257 6.69 3.56 -16.33
CA LEU A 257 5.83 2.53 -16.94
C LEU A 257 4.68 3.12 -17.77
N VAL A 258 4.12 4.26 -17.33
CA VAL A 258 3.05 4.97 -18.06
C VAL A 258 3.62 5.68 -19.30
N SER A 259 4.73 6.41 -19.13
CA SER A 259 5.35 7.19 -20.21
C SER A 259 5.95 6.31 -21.30
N ASN A 260 6.39 5.10 -20.93
CA ASN A 260 6.90 4.12 -21.86
C ASN A 260 6.28 2.75 -21.52
N SER A 261 5.23 2.36 -22.26
CA SER A 261 4.47 1.15 -21.93
C SER A 261 5.37 -0.10 -21.83
N PRO A 262 5.36 -0.85 -20.71
CA PRO A 262 6.11 -2.10 -20.60
C PRO A 262 5.53 -3.19 -21.51
N PHE A 263 4.31 -3.04 -21.98
CA PHE A 263 3.63 -4.03 -22.84
C PHE A 263 3.97 -3.90 -24.32
N LYS A 264 4.89 -3.01 -24.69
CA LYS A 264 5.43 -2.92 -26.04
C LYS A 264 6.40 -4.09 -26.32
N PRO A 265 6.57 -4.51 -27.58
CA PRO A 265 7.58 -5.51 -27.93
C PRO A 265 8.99 -5.08 -27.50
N GLY A 266 9.78 -6.03 -26.96
CA GLY A 266 11.19 -5.82 -26.62
C GLY A 266 11.46 -4.99 -25.36
N ALA A 267 10.46 -4.75 -24.50
CA ALA A 267 10.67 -4.05 -23.23
C ALA A 267 11.65 -4.82 -22.31
N THR A 268 12.62 -4.10 -21.73
CA THR A 268 13.52 -4.62 -20.69
C THR A 268 13.09 -4.07 -19.34
N LEU A 269 12.48 -4.90 -18.49
CA LEU A 269 11.82 -4.44 -17.27
C LEU A 269 12.78 -3.70 -16.31
N ALA A 270 14.00 -4.21 -16.12
CA ALA A 270 14.97 -3.58 -15.23
C ALA A 270 15.26 -2.09 -15.53
N GLN A 271 15.11 -1.65 -16.79
CA GLN A 271 15.34 -0.26 -17.18
C GLN A 271 14.33 0.72 -16.58
N TYR A 272 13.11 0.29 -16.26
CA TYR A 272 12.10 1.17 -15.65
C TYR A 272 12.43 1.56 -14.21
N ALA A 273 13.28 0.79 -13.54
CA ALA A 273 13.75 1.05 -12.18
C ALA A 273 15.16 1.66 -12.12
N ALA A 274 15.72 2.07 -13.27
CA ALA A 274 16.98 2.79 -13.30
C ALA A 274 16.83 4.17 -12.62
N ASP A 275 17.81 4.53 -11.80
CA ASP A 275 17.96 5.86 -11.19
C ASP A 275 16.72 6.38 -10.43
N LEU A 276 15.97 5.48 -9.77
CA LEU A 276 14.85 5.87 -8.91
C LEU A 276 15.32 6.79 -7.77
N PRO A 277 14.51 7.81 -7.40
CA PRO A 277 14.87 8.75 -6.35
C PRO A 277 15.00 8.04 -5.01
N ARG A 278 15.98 8.49 -4.22
CA ARG A 278 16.22 7.96 -2.87
C ARG A 278 15.49 8.80 -1.85
N THR A 279 15.02 8.15 -0.78
CA THR A 279 14.39 8.82 0.36
C THR A 279 14.90 8.15 1.62
N ARG A 280 15.45 8.94 2.55
CA ARG A 280 15.85 8.42 3.85
C ARG A 280 14.61 8.01 4.63
N MET A 281 14.73 6.98 5.46
CA MET A 281 13.65 6.59 6.35
C MET A 281 13.44 7.68 7.41
N VAL A 282 12.30 8.36 7.31
CA VAL A 282 11.76 9.27 8.32
C VAL A 282 10.31 8.90 8.54
N GLY A 283 9.97 8.43 9.75
CA GLY A 283 8.60 8.09 10.13
C GLY A 283 7.99 9.20 10.96
N GLU A 284 6.77 9.65 10.65
CA GLU A 284 6.10 10.70 11.42
C GLU A 284 4.64 10.36 11.72
N ASN A 285 4.28 10.52 13.00
CA ASN A 285 2.92 10.60 13.50
C ASN A 285 2.71 11.98 14.13
N GLU A 286 1.53 12.23 14.72
CA GLU A 286 1.29 13.47 15.45
C GLU A 286 2.31 13.61 16.61
N GLY A 287 3.11 14.67 16.55
CA GLY A 287 4.10 14.99 17.59
C GLY A 287 5.34 14.07 17.68
N THR A 288 5.43 12.99 16.88
CA THR A 288 6.53 12.03 16.98
C THR A 288 7.25 11.85 15.64
N VAL A 289 8.58 11.95 15.66
CA VAL A 289 9.44 11.76 14.47
C VAL A 289 10.49 10.70 14.73
N THR A 290 10.58 9.70 13.87
CA THR A 290 11.63 8.68 13.88
C THR A 290 12.59 8.89 12.72
N MET A 291 13.90 8.84 12.98
CA MET A 291 14.93 8.91 11.93
C MET A 291 15.98 7.81 12.14
N GLN A 292 16.50 7.23 11.07
CA GLN A 292 17.64 6.31 11.17
C GLN A 292 18.92 7.05 11.59
N THR A 293 19.72 6.39 12.42
CA THR A 293 21.07 6.82 12.81
C THR A 293 22.09 5.75 12.39
N ALA A 294 23.39 6.00 12.58
CA ALA A 294 24.42 5.00 12.29
C ALA A 294 24.34 3.76 13.21
N ALA A 295 23.80 3.93 14.42
CA ALA A 295 23.74 2.88 15.45
C ALA A 295 22.35 2.24 15.60
N GLY A 296 21.32 2.80 14.95
CA GLY A 296 19.93 2.37 15.11
C GLY A 296 18.96 3.43 14.58
N TYR A 297 18.20 4.04 15.48
CA TYR A 297 17.29 5.14 15.15
C TYR A 297 17.19 6.12 16.31
N ALA A 298 16.68 7.32 16.06
CA ALA A 298 16.35 8.30 17.09
C ALA A 298 14.87 8.67 16.98
N VAL A 299 14.25 8.92 18.12
CA VAL A 299 12.85 9.35 18.21
C VAL A 299 12.81 10.74 18.83
N LYS A 300 12.20 11.68 18.11
CA LYS A 300 11.78 12.97 18.65
C LYS A 300 10.43 12.80 19.30
N THR A 301 10.35 13.04 20.60
CA THR A 301 9.12 13.01 21.39
C THR A 301 8.29 14.29 21.20
N PRO A 302 7.00 14.31 21.60
CA PRO A 302 6.13 15.48 21.45
C PRO A 302 6.61 16.77 22.13
N ASP A 303 7.42 16.66 23.20
CA ASP A 303 8.08 17.79 23.88
C ASP A 303 9.35 18.28 23.17
N GLY A 304 9.72 17.64 22.05
CA GLY A 304 10.80 18.06 21.17
C GLY A 304 12.18 17.46 21.49
N VAL A 305 12.26 16.57 22.47
CA VAL A 305 13.50 15.90 22.89
C VAL A 305 13.81 14.74 21.95
N TRP A 306 15.09 14.56 21.58
CA TRP A 306 15.55 13.40 20.82
C TRP A 306 16.11 12.32 21.75
N ILE A 307 15.68 11.10 21.55
CA ILE A 307 16.13 9.92 22.29
C ILE A 307 16.72 8.93 21.28
N ASP A 308 17.99 8.54 21.50
CA ASP A 308 18.67 7.53 20.67
C ASP A 308 18.28 6.11 21.10
N GLU A 309 17.94 5.29 20.12
CA GLU A 309 17.56 3.89 20.28
C GLU A 309 18.55 2.99 19.53
N GLN A 310 19.23 2.13 20.31
CA GLN A 310 20.16 1.11 19.83
C GLN A 310 19.50 -0.28 19.81
#